data_AF-A0A2V7APC1-F1
#
_entry.id   AF-A0A2V7APC1-F1
#
_cell.length_a   1.000
_cell.length_b   1.000
_cell.length_c   1.000
_cell.angle_alpha   90.00
_cell.angle_beta   90.00
_cell.angle_gamma   90.00
#
_symmetry.space_group_name_H-M   'P 1'
#
loop_
_entity.id
_entity.type
_entity.pdbx_description
1 polymer ?
#
loop_
_entity_poly.entity_id
_entity_poly.type
_entity_poly.pdbx_seq_one_letter_code
_entity_poly.pdbx_strand_id
1 'polypeptide(L)'
;MRELGGVPVRELVFALEFRGTAWALPGSTTKRRAKTTAWSQALSSVLGPEGVAARVERLTGEHAVLESEVERRGDGTFVEAGTIAYGSAGTIAFETVGQGTVGPSPVAGWQRGAVIWAVTGGEGRFAGARGVITSNFTVSAGGEVIDNHFARLYLPA
;
A
#
# COMPACT_ATOMS: atom_id res chain seq x y z
N MET A 1 -15.81 -11.02 28.65
CA MET A 1 -14.55 -10.64 27.97
C MET A 1 -13.83 -9.68 28.91
N ARG A 2 -12.67 -10.05 29.47
CA ARG A 2 -11.91 -9.15 30.35
C ARG A 2 -11.21 -8.12 29.46
N GLU A 3 -11.50 -6.84 29.66
CA GLU A 3 -10.59 -5.78 29.21
C GLU A 3 -9.30 -5.91 30.02
N LEU A 4 -8.26 -6.44 29.40
CA LEU A 4 -6.90 -6.28 29.89
C LEU A 4 -6.61 -4.78 29.82
N GLY A 5 -6.21 -4.17 30.94
CA GLY A 5 -5.85 -2.75 31.02
C GLY A 5 -4.95 -2.38 29.83
N GLY A 6 -5.54 -1.63 28.88
CA GLY A 6 -4.92 -1.38 27.59
C GLY A 6 -3.69 -0.50 27.75
N VAL A 7 -2.56 -0.94 27.20
CA VAL A 7 -1.45 -0.03 26.90
C VAL A 7 -2.03 1.12 26.07
N PRO A 8 -1.73 2.39 26.39
CA PRO A 8 -2.23 3.49 25.57
C PRO A 8 -1.79 3.26 24.11
N VAL A 9 -2.70 3.45 23.17
CA VAL A 9 -2.45 3.21 21.74
C VAL A 9 -2.58 4.52 21.01
N ARG A 10 -1.58 4.83 20.18
CA ARG A 10 -1.68 5.93 19.22
C ARG A 10 -2.21 5.38 17.90
N GLU A 11 -3.36 5.92 17.46
CA GLU A 11 -3.91 5.63 16.15
C GLU A 11 -3.32 6.57 15.08
N LEU A 12 -2.95 6.01 13.93
CA LEU A 12 -2.54 6.73 12.73
C LEU A 12 -3.44 6.33 11.56
N VAL A 13 -4.09 7.31 10.95
CA VAL A 13 -4.88 7.13 9.72
C VAL A 13 -4.33 8.09 8.67
N PHE A 14 -3.90 7.56 7.52
CA PHE A 14 -3.31 8.38 6.46
C PHE A 14 -3.44 7.71 5.09
N ALA A 15 -3.28 8.52 4.04
CA ALA A 15 -3.30 8.08 2.65
C ALA A 15 -1.98 8.43 1.96
N LEU A 16 -1.52 7.56 1.06
CA LEU A 16 -0.34 7.79 0.23
C LEU A 16 -0.56 7.23 -1.18
N GLU A 17 -0.26 8.02 -2.20
CA GLU A 17 -0.06 7.52 -3.56
C GLU A 17 1.42 7.10 -3.74
N PHE A 18 1.61 5.81 -4.00
CA PHE A 18 2.88 5.20 -4.37
C PHE A 18 2.98 5.10 -5.90
N ARG A 19 4.16 5.45 -6.44
CA ARG A 19 4.47 5.30 -7.87
C ARG A 19 5.77 4.55 -8.07
N GLY A 20 5.84 3.70 -9.09
CA GLY A 20 7.07 2.97 -9.41
C GLY A 20 6.85 1.87 -10.41
N THR A 21 7.50 0.73 -10.21
CA THR A 21 7.48 -0.37 -11.19
C THR A 21 7.29 -1.73 -10.54
N ALA A 22 6.68 -2.64 -11.31
CA ALA A 22 6.58 -4.06 -11.00
C ALA A 22 7.07 -4.91 -12.18
N TRP A 23 7.93 -5.88 -11.91
CA TRP A 23 8.57 -6.73 -12.92
C TRP A 23 8.52 -8.21 -12.54
N ALA A 24 8.56 -9.09 -13.53
CA ALA A 24 8.62 -10.53 -13.28
C ALA A 24 9.96 -10.93 -12.65
N LEU A 25 9.95 -11.88 -11.72
CA LEU A 25 11.19 -12.46 -11.22
C LEU A 25 11.79 -13.40 -12.26
N PRO A 26 13.12 -13.35 -12.51
CA PRO A 26 13.78 -14.27 -13.43
C PRO A 26 13.48 -15.73 -13.08
N GLY A 27 13.08 -16.53 -14.08
CA GLY A 27 12.76 -17.94 -13.91
C GLY A 27 11.40 -18.23 -13.26
N SER A 28 10.59 -17.21 -12.94
CA SER A 28 9.24 -17.38 -12.42
C SER A 28 8.17 -16.93 -13.42
N THR A 29 7.11 -17.72 -13.55
CA THR A 29 5.91 -17.36 -14.31
C THR A 29 4.83 -16.68 -13.46
N THR A 30 4.90 -16.84 -12.14
CA THR A 30 3.88 -16.36 -11.19
C THR A 30 4.38 -15.24 -10.28
N LYS A 31 5.69 -15.22 -9.98
CA LYS A 31 6.26 -14.26 -9.04
C LYS A 31 6.74 -12.98 -9.72
N ARG A 32 6.44 -11.87 -9.06
CA ARG A 32 6.86 -10.53 -9.47
C ARG A 32 7.44 -9.81 -8.26
N ARG A 33 8.24 -8.79 -8.53
CA ARG A 33 8.69 -7.84 -7.52
C ARG A 33 8.11 -6.47 -7.85
N ALA A 34 7.73 -5.72 -6.84
CA ALA A 34 7.37 -4.32 -6.99
C ALA A 34 8.28 -3.45 -6.14
N LYS A 35 8.61 -2.27 -6.68
CA LYS A 35 9.25 -1.19 -5.94
C LYS A 35 8.57 0.12 -6.29
N THR A 36 7.96 0.73 -5.30
CA THR A 36 7.23 2.00 -5.46
C THR A 36 7.62 2.99 -4.38
N THR A 37 7.42 4.27 -4.66
CA THR A 37 7.76 5.36 -3.76
C THR A 37 6.57 6.28 -3.60
N ALA A 38 6.22 6.59 -2.36
CA ALA A 38 5.27 7.62 -2.01
C ALA A 38 5.99 8.76 -1.34
N TRP A 39 5.97 9.88 -2.01
CA TRP A 39 6.49 11.13 -1.51
C TRP A 39 5.55 11.73 -0.44
N SER A 40 6.08 12.48 0.54
CA SER A 40 5.26 13.35 1.42
C SER A 40 4.24 14.14 0.58
N GLN A 41 2.96 14.06 0.96
CA GLN A 41 1.85 14.53 0.14
C GLN A 41 0.62 14.91 0.96
N ALA A 42 -0.28 15.69 0.35
CA ALA A 42 -1.66 15.86 0.79
C ALA A 42 -2.61 15.29 -0.27
N LEU A 43 -3.52 14.40 0.15
CA LEU A 43 -4.65 13.94 -0.65
C LEU A 43 -5.90 14.71 -0.23
N SER A 44 -6.54 15.40 -1.17
CA SER A 44 -7.80 16.10 -0.93
C SER A 44 -8.91 15.58 -1.84
N SER A 45 -10.11 15.46 -1.29
CA SER A 45 -11.34 15.21 -2.04
C SER A 45 -12.36 16.30 -1.70
N VAL A 46 -12.87 16.99 -2.73
CA VAL A 46 -13.85 18.06 -2.59
C VAL A 46 -15.12 17.66 -3.33
N LEU A 47 -16.23 17.61 -2.60
CA LEU A 47 -17.55 17.31 -3.14
C LEU A 47 -18.23 18.63 -3.53
N GLY A 48 -18.54 18.80 -4.81
CA GLY A 48 -19.24 19.96 -5.32
C GLY A 48 -20.37 19.58 -6.29
N PRO A 49 -21.15 20.56 -6.77
CA PRO A 49 -22.25 20.32 -7.71
C PRO A 49 -21.83 19.58 -9.00
N GLU A 50 -20.59 19.80 -9.45
CA GLU A 50 -20.01 19.16 -10.65
C GLU A 50 -19.41 17.76 -10.38
N GLY A 51 -19.48 17.27 -9.15
CA GLY A 51 -18.99 15.95 -8.74
C GLY A 51 -17.84 16.00 -7.73
N VAL A 52 -16.95 15.00 -7.80
CA VAL A 52 -15.82 14.85 -6.87
C VAL A 52 -14.54 15.31 -7.55
N ALA A 53 -13.92 16.36 -7.01
CA ALA A 53 -12.57 16.76 -7.38
C ALA A 53 -11.57 16.09 -6.44
N ALA A 54 -10.56 15.41 -6.98
CA ALA A 54 -9.48 14.79 -6.22
C ALA A 54 -8.13 15.39 -6.63
N ARG A 55 -7.24 15.61 -5.66
CA ARG A 55 -5.89 16.12 -5.90
C ARG A 55 -4.90 15.48 -4.95
N VAL A 56 -3.75 15.10 -5.50
CA VAL A 56 -2.54 14.76 -4.76
C VAL A 56 -1.57 15.93 -4.92
N GLU A 57 -1.23 16.58 -3.81
CA GLU A 57 -0.22 17.63 -3.77
C GLU A 57 1.07 17.09 -3.17
N ARG A 58 2.17 17.24 -3.91
CA ARG A 58 3.52 16.91 -3.41
C ARG A 58 3.96 17.96 -2.40
N LEU A 59 4.31 17.53 -1.19
CA LEU A 59 4.81 18.37 -0.11
C LEU A 59 6.31 18.20 0.10
N THR A 60 6.98 19.18 0.74
CA THR A 60 8.36 19.01 1.19
C THR A 60 8.42 18.02 2.36
N GLY A 61 9.36 17.08 2.31
CA GLY A 61 9.56 16.07 3.34
C GLY A 61 10.20 14.79 2.80
N GLU A 62 10.26 13.79 3.66
CA GLU A 62 10.76 12.45 3.32
C GLU A 62 9.81 11.70 2.37
N HIS A 63 10.15 10.46 2.04
CA HIS A 63 9.34 9.57 1.23
C HIS A 63 9.28 8.18 1.86
N ALA A 64 8.20 7.48 1.56
CA ALA A 64 8.04 6.07 1.82
C ALA A 64 8.47 5.25 0.61
N VAL A 65 9.11 4.11 0.83
CA VAL A 65 9.47 3.15 -0.21
C VAL A 65 8.85 1.81 0.13
N LEU A 66 8.04 1.27 -0.79
CA LEU A 66 7.51 -0.08 -0.71
C LEU A 66 8.38 -1.00 -1.57
N GLU A 67 8.76 -2.14 -0.99
CA GLU A 67 9.35 -3.26 -1.72
C GLU A 67 8.60 -4.55 -1.36
N SER A 68 8.10 -5.27 -2.37
CA SER A 68 7.29 -6.46 -2.17
C SER A 68 7.56 -7.56 -3.19
N GLU A 69 7.24 -8.79 -2.80
CA GLU A 69 7.10 -9.94 -3.69
C GLU A 69 5.61 -10.26 -3.85
N VAL A 70 5.18 -10.38 -5.11
CA VAL A 70 3.79 -10.68 -5.50
C VAL A 70 3.76 -12.05 -6.15
N GLU A 71 2.89 -12.93 -5.67
CA GLU A 71 2.63 -14.23 -6.28
C GLU A 71 1.24 -14.23 -6.92
N ARG A 72 1.22 -14.21 -8.26
CA ARG A 72 -0.01 -14.27 -9.04
C ARG A 72 -0.54 -15.69 -9.12
N ARG A 73 -1.86 -15.79 -9.07
CA ARG A 73 -2.63 -17.00 -9.32
C ARG A 73 -3.30 -16.90 -10.69
N GLY A 74 -3.60 -18.04 -11.30
CA GLY A 74 -4.13 -18.12 -12.67
C GLY A 74 -5.56 -17.60 -12.85
N ASP A 75 -6.26 -17.32 -11.76
CA ASP A 75 -7.66 -16.87 -11.70
C ASP A 75 -7.81 -15.34 -11.54
N GLY A 76 -6.72 -14.59 -11.70
CA GLY A 76 -6.73 -13.13 -11.52
C GLY A 76 -6.61 -12.70 -10.06
N THR A 77 -6.33 -13.63 -9.14
CA THR A 77 -6.00 -13.31 -7.75
C THR A 77 -4.50 -13.32 -7.51
N PHE A 78 -4.06 -12.76 -6.39
CA PHE A 78 -2.66 -12.79 -5.98
C PHE A 78 -2.52 -12.67 -4.46
N VAL A 79 -1.34 -13.02 -3.97
CA VAL A 79 -0.89 -12.67 -2.61
C VAL A 79 0.41 -11.88 -2.70
N GLU A 80 0.67 -11.09 -1.67
CA GLU A 80 1.79 -10.18 -1.61
C GLU A 80 2.29 -10.03 -0.18
N ALA A 81 3.60 -9.98 -0.03
CA ALA A 81 4.25 -9.66 1.23
C ALA A 81 5.43 -8.73 0.95
N GLY A 82 5.73 -7.86 1.90
CA GLY A 82 6.76 -6.86 1.69
C GLY A 82 6.98 -5.97 2.89
N THR A 83 7.70 -4.89 2.62
CA THR A 83 8.00 -3.85 3.60
C THR A 83 7.71 -2.47 3.04
N ILE A 84 7.39 -1.53 3.93
CA ILE A 84 7.31 -0.10 3.62
C ILE A 84 8.22 0.64 4.59
N ALA A 85 9.28 1.27 4.08
CA ALA A 85 10.16 2.14 4.83
C ALA A 85 9.67 3.59 4.73
N TYR A 86 9.34 4.23 5.85
CA TYR A 86 8.84 5.62 5.92
C TYR A 86 9.97 6.59 6.30
N GLY A 87 10.96 6.76 5.40
CA GLY A 87 12.12 7.60 5.65
C GLY A 87 12.83 7.26 6.96
N SER A 88 13.22 8.29 7.72
CA SER A 88 13.88 8.16 9.01
C SER A 88 12.98 7.60 10.13
N ALA A 89 11.66 7.52 9.92
CA ALA A 89 10.74 7.06 10.95
C ALA A 89 10.84 5.55 11.20
N GLY A 90 11.25 4.75 10.21
CA GLY A 90 11.39 3.30 10.32
C GLY A 90 10.53 2.56 9.29
N THR A 91 10.37 1.25 9.52
CA THR A 91 9.83 0.32 8.53
C THR A 91 8.67 -0.47 9.11
N ILE A 92 7.70 -0.85 8.27
CA ILE A 92 6.71 -1.87 8.59
C ILE A 92 6.86 -3.08 7.67
N ALA A 93 6.51 -4.26 8.16
CA ALA A 93 6.31 -5.46 7.35
C ALA A 93 4.80 -5.75 7.21
N PHE A 94 4.40 -6.30 6.08
CA PHE A 94 3.01 -6.61 5.79
C PHE A 94 2.83 -7.89 4.98
N GLU A 95 1.64 -8.47 5.08
CA GLU A 95 1.21 -9.64 4.31
C GLU A 95 -0.26 -9.50 3.89
N THR A 96 -0.64 -10.07 2.75
CA THR A 96 -2.02 -10.06 2.26
C THR A 96 -3.00 -10.72 3.23
N VAL A 97 -4.10 -10.01 3.51
CA VAL A 97 -5.30 -10.60 4.13
C VAL A 97 -6.15 -11.23 3.05
N GLY A 98 -6.27 -12.55 3.07
CA GLY A 98 -7.02 -13.29 2.05
C GLY A 98 -6.30 -13.29 0.71
N GLN A 99 -6.80 -12.52 -0.26
CA GLN A 99 -6.20 -12.41 -1.59
C GLN A 99 -6.48 -11.02 -2.20
N GLY A 100 -5.50 -10.52 -2.96
CA GLY A 100 -5.70 -9.40 -3.87
C GLY A 100 -6.37 -9.85 -5.16
N THR A 101 -6.96 -8.90 -5.89
CA THR A 101 -7.53 -9.13 -7.22
C THR A 101 -6.94 -8.17 -8.23
N VAL A 102 -6.73 -8.65 -9.45
CA VAL A 102 -6.25 -7.84 -10.57
C VAL A 102 -7.03 -8.21 -11.83
N GLY A 103 -7.43 -7.21 -12.60
CA GLY A 103 -8.20 -7.41 -13.81
C GLY A 103 -8.06 -6.27 -14.81
N PRO A 104 -8.82 -6.31 -15.92
CA PRO A 104 -8.78 -5.28 -16.94
C PRO A 104 -9.17 -3.89 -16.41
N SER A 105 -8.47 -2.86 -16.88
CA SER A 105 -8.85 -1.46 -16.69
C SER A 105 -9.66 -0.97 -17.90
N PRO A 106 -10.60 -0.01 -17.71
CA PRO A 106 -11.19 0.73 -18.83
C PRO A 106 -10.16 1.59 -19.59
N VAL A 107 -8.99 1.87 -19.01
CA VAL A 107 -7.89 2.55 -19.69
C VAL A 107 -7.06 1.52 -20.47
N ALA A 108 -6.97 1.70 -21.78
CA ALA A 108 -6.24 0.80 -22.67
C ALA A 108 -4.77 0.64 -22.24
N GLY A 109 -4.29 -0.61 -22.21
CA GLY A 109 -2.91 -0.92 -21.79
C GLY A 109 -2.68 -0.96 -20.27
N TRP A 110 -3.73 -0.79 -19.46
CA TRP A 110 -3.66 -0.86 -18.00
C TRP A 110 -4.49 -2.01 -17.43
N GLN A 111 -4.03 -2.52 -16.30
CA GLN A 111 -4.80 -3.35 -15.36
C GLN A 111 -5.13 -2.51 -14.13
N ARG A 112 -6.20 -2.90 -13.42
CA ARG A 112 -6.54 -2.35 -12.10
C ARG A 112 -6.74 -3.47 -11.09
N GLY A 113 -6.50 -3.18 -9.83
CA GLY A 113 -6.65 -4.16 -8.77
C GLY A 113 -6.81 -3.53 -7.39
N ALA A 114 -7.06 -4.40 -6.42
CA ALA A 114 -7.13 -4.02 -5.02
C ALA A 114 -6.66 -5.18 -4.13
N VAL A 115 -6.09 -4.84 -2.99
CA VAL A 115 -5.63 -5.80 -1.97
C VAL A 115 -5.67 -5.16 -0.59
N ILE A 116 -5.86 -6.00 0.43
CA ILE A 116 -5.76 -5.60 1.84
C ILE A 116 -4.52 -6.29 2.42
N TRP A 117 -3.71 -5.54 3.15
CA TRP A 117 -2.57 -6.09 3.89
C TRP A 117 -2.76 -5.89 5.39
N ALA A 118 -2.33 -6.89 6.18
CA ALA A 118 -2.16 -6.76 7.61
C ALA A 118 -0.71 -6.36 7.92
N VAL A 119 -0.52 -5.42 8.85
CA VAL A 119 0.80 -5.08 9.37
C VAL A 119 1.22 -6.14 10.37
N THR A 120 2.28 -6.87 10.04
CA THR A 120 2.79 -8.02 10.80
C THR A 120 3.97 -7.66 11.71
N GLY A 121 4.65 -6.56 11.42
CA GLY A 121 5.76 -6.07 12.23
C GLY A 121 6.12 -4.62 11.91
N GLY A 122 6.95 -4.03 12.77
CA GLY A 122 7.50 -2.71 12.52
C GLY A 122 8.73 -2.43 13.37
N GLU A 123 9.51 -1.46 12.90
CA GLU A 123 10.82 -1.06 13.43
C GLU A 123 10.88 0.46 13.60
N GLY A 124 11.82 0.95 14.41
CA GLY A 124 11.96 2.37 14.69
C GLY A 124 10.71 2.93 15.38
N ARG A 125 10.15 4.02 14.85
CA ARG A 125 8.91 4.62 15.36
C ARG A 125 7.66 3.77 15.08
N PHE A 126 7.80 2.68 14.32
CA PHE A 126 6.76 1.69 14.09
C PHE A 126 6.96 0.41 14.90
N ALA A 127 7.89 0.39 15.87
CA ALA A 127 8.07 -0.76 16.76
C ALA A 127 6.75 -1.17 17.41
N GLY A 128 6.35 -2.44 17.23
CA GLY A 128 5.09 -2.97 17.74
C GLY A 128 3.83 -2.57 16.96
N ALA A 129 3.96 -1.92 15.80
CA ALA A 129 2.82 -1.53 14.97
C ALA A 129 1.94 -2.73 14.58
N ARG A 130 0.63 -2.51 14.58
CA ARG A 130 -0.39 -3.40 14.01
C ARG A 130 -1.39 -2.57 13.22
N GLY A 131 -2.16 -3.19 12.36
CA GLY A 131 -3.18 -2.48 11.58
C GLY A 131 -3.41 -3.09 10.22
N VAL A 132 -4.10 -2.33 9.37
CA VAL A 132 -4.43 -2.73 8.01
C VAL A 132 -4.13 -1.61 7.03
N ILE A 133 -3.77 -2.00 5.82
CA ILE A 133 -3.56 -1.09 4.68
C ILE A 133 -4.42 -1.62 3.54
N THR A 134 -5.23 -0.75 2.94
CA THR A 134 -5.95 -1.07 1.70
C THR A 134 -5.23 -0.42 0.53
N SER A 135 -4.96 -1.18 -0.51
CA SER A 135 -4.36 -0.73 -1.76
C SER A 135 -5.40 -0.77 -2.89
N ASN A 136 -5.45 0.31 -3.68
CA ASN A 136 -6.21 0.40 -4.93
C ASN A 136 -5.28 0.93 -6.02
N PHE A 137 -4.96 0.09 -7.00
CA PHE A 137 -3.83 0.32 -7.87
C PHE A 137 -4.15 0.09 -9.34
N THR A 138 -3.29 0.66 -10.18
CA THR A 138 -3.22 0.39 -11.61
C THR A 138 -1.82 -0.03 -12.00
N VAL A 139 -1.71 -0.97 -12.95
CA VAL A 139 -0.42 -1.40 -13.52
C VAL A 139 -0.47 -1.33 -15.04
N SER A 140 0.50 -0.69 -15.67
CA SER A 140 0.60 -0.64 -17.13
C SER A 140 1.21 -1.92 -17.71
N ALA A 141 1.06 -2.15 -19.01
CA ALA A 141 1.73 -3.26 -19.70
C ALA A 141 3.27 -3.21 -19.57
N GLY A 142 3.85 -2.00 -19.43
CA GLY A 142 5.28 -1.79 -19.17
C GLY A 142 5.69 -2.01 -17.71
N GLY A 143 4.75 -2.33 -16.83
CA GLY A 143 5.01 -2.55 -15.40
C GLY A 143 5.02 -1.27 -14.57
N GLU A 144 4.60 -0.12 -15.11
CA GLU A 144 4.40 1.11 -14.32
C GLU A 144 3.27 0.87 -13.31
N VAL A 145 3.48 1.29 -12.06
CA VAL A 145 2.51 1.13 -10.96
C VAL A 145 2.13 2.50 -10.41
N ILE A 146 0.83 2.72 -10.25
CA ILE A 146 0.26 3.78 -9.41
C ILE A 146 -0.63 3.09 -8.39
N ASP A 147 -0.35 3.27 -7.11
CA ASP A 147 -0.97 2.52 -6.02
C ASP A 147 -1.39 3.46 -4.89
N ASN A 148 -2.70 3.56 -4.65
CA ASN A 148 -3.27 4.43 -3.65
C ASN A 148 -3.55 3.63 -2.37
N HIS A 149 -2.83 3.96 -1.30
CA HIS A 149 -2.98 3.33 -0.01
C HIS A 149 -3.88 4.15 0.91
N PHE A 150 -4.68 3.47 1.72
CA PHE A 150 -5.30 4.02 2.92
C PHE A 150 -4.95 3.12 4.11
N ALA A 151 -4.20 3.67 5.06
CA ALA A 151 -3.66 2.95 6.19
C ALA A 151 -4.39 3.31 7.48
N ARG A 152 -4.64 2.31 8.32
CA ARG A 152 -5.02 2.48 9.73
C ARG A 152 -4.09 1.65 10.59
N LEU A 153 -3.19 2.33 11.29
CA LEU A 153 -2.16 1.74 12.14
C LEU A 153 -2.39 2.08 13.60
N TYR A 154 -2.03 1.14 14.46
CA TYR A 154 -2.05 1.25 15.91
C TYR A 154 -0.62 1.05 16.41
N LEU A 155 -0.09 2.05 17.10
CA LEU A 155 1.25 2.05 17.67
C LEU A 155 1.13 1.95 19.20
N PRO A 156 2.04 1.22 19.88
CA PRO A 156 2.24 1.40 21.31
C PRO A 156 2.55 2.87 21.62
N ALA A 157 1.96 3.42 22.67
CA ALA A 157 2.30 4.76 23.15
C ALA A 157 3.68 4.84 23.81
#